data_AF-A0A939ZHD6-F1
#
_entry.id   AF-A0A939ZHD6-F1
#
_cell.length_a   1.000
_cell.length_b   1.000
_cell.length_c   1.000
_cell.angle_alpha   90.00
_cell.angle_beta   90.00
_cell.angle_gamma   90.00
#
_symmetry.space_group_name_H-M   'P 1'
#
loop_
_entity.id
_entity.type
_entity.pdbx_description
1 polymer ?
#
loop_
_entity_poly.entity_id
_entity_poly.type
_entity_poly.pdbx_seq_one_letter_code
_entity_poly.pdbx_strand_id
1 'polypeptide(L)'
;MQIQSIMDIISITDFLYQYLSDKDIDINDDGFPIFRPEMFLTEWPDLVIPYSQRKNGRVVDKEKTVICFFDKDHRLYPRVSKVLDDIAEYKQYMGVIGLDITITNDMDEEWQRMIFLLNQLFLAVLAVNGIKIIINSRTGGLDPTELFKSIPSGIMVASGFLGCDKITSESDLTYVKKIMALLPGKLIIYGKHDRITEKQLDTVGIDYRVYKDFHRLCKEVHHG
;
A
#
# COMPACT_ATOMS: atom_id res chain seq x y z
N MET A 1 -9.15 -18.41 -6.41
CA MET A 1 -10.21 -17.77 -7.21
C MET A 1 -9.56 -16.81 -8.22
N GLN A 2 -9.98 -16.81 -9.49
CA GLN A 2 -9.53 -15.83 -10.48
C GLN A 2 -10.59 -14.72 -10.55
N ILE A 3 -10.23 -13.48 -10.24
CA ILE A 3 -11.17 -12.35 -10.29
C ILE A 3 -11.34 -11.97 -11.77
N GLN A 4 -12.52 -12.21 -12.32
CA GLN A 4 -12.88 -11.95 -13.72
C GLN A 4 -14.10 -11.02 -13.83
N SER A 5 -14.82 -10.81 -12.74
CA SER A 5 -16.08 -10.07 -12.69
C SER A 5 -16.28 -9.32 -11.37
N ILE A 6 -17.25 -8.39 -11.36
CA ILE A 6 -17.72 -7.72 -10.14
C ILE A 6 -18.21 -8.71 -9.07
N MET A 7 -18.83 -9.81 -9.50
CA MET A 7 -19.32 -10.85 -8.58
C MET A 7 -18.17 -11.52 -7.83
N ASP A 8 -16.99 -11.64 -8.46
CA ASP A 8 -15.80 -12.17 -7.79
C ASP A 8 -15.26 -11.20 -6.74
N ILE A 9 -15.34 -9.89 -7.01
CA ILE A 9 -14.95 -8.84 -6.05
C ILE A 9 -15.90 -8.81 -4.84
N ILE A 10 -17.21 -8.93 -5.07
CA ILE A 10 -18.18 -9.01 -3.98
C ILE A 10 -17.94 -10.28 -3.17
N SER A 11 -17.80 -11.43 -3.84
CA SER A 11 -17.58 -12.71 -3.17
C SER A 11 -16.31 -12.73 -2.32
N ILE A 12 -15.20 -12.14 -2.80
CA ILE A 12 -13.98 -12.04 -2.00
C ILE A 12 -14.15 -11.07 -0.85
N THR A 13 -14.88 -9.97 -1.04
CA THR A 13 -15.15 -8.98 0.01
C THR A 13 -15.92 -9.63 1.16
N ASP A 14 -17.01 -10.35 0.84
CA ASP A 14 -17.81 -11.09 1.82
C ASP A 14 -16.98 -12.14 2.56
N PHE A 15 -16.12 -12.88 1.83
CA PHE A 15 -15.21 -13.84 2.42
C PHE A 15 -14.25 -13.19 3.43
N LEU A 16 -13.67 -12.03 3.10
CA LEU A 16 -12.75 -11.33 4.00
C LEU A 16 -13.49 -10.78 5.22
N TYR A 17 -14.69 -10.21 5.06
CA TYR A 17 -15.52 -9.81 6.20
C TYR A 17 -15.85 -10.98 7.12
N GLN A 18 -16.27 -12.12 6.57
CA GLN A 18 -16.58 -13.30 7.35
C GLN A 18 -15.35 -13.84 8.09
N TYR A 19 -14.16 -13.72 7.50
CA TYR A 19 -12.92 -14.08 8.18
C TYR A 19 -12.59 -13.11 9.34
N LEU A 20 -12.87 -11.81 9.15
CA LEU A 20 -12.57 -10.76 10.12
C LEU A 20 -13.61 -10.65 11.25
N SER A 21 -14.83 -11.19 11.08
CA SER A 21 -15.92 -11.06 12.07
C SER A 21 -15.56 -11.58 13.46
N ASP A 22 -14.71 -12.60 13.51
CA ASP A 22 -14.29 -13.26 14.75
C ASP A 22 -12.86 -12.86 15.14
N LYS A 23 -12.35 -11.76 14.57
CA LYS A 23 -11.02 -11.21 14.83
C LYS A 23 -11.13 -9.91 15.61
N ASP A 24 -10.02 -9.55 16.24
CA ASP A 24 -9.90 -8.31 17.01
C ASP A 24 -9.65 -7.11 16.07
N ILE A 25 -10.66 -6.76 15.28
CA ILE A 25 -10.72 -5.53 14.48
C ILE A 25 -12.17 -5.08 14.30
N ASP A 26 -12.41 -3.79 14.52
CA ASP A 26 -13.74 -3.19 14.34
C ASP A 26 -13.93 -2.73 12.89
N ILE A 27 -15.20 -2.66 12.47
CA ILE A 27 -15.62 -2.12 11.18
C ILE A 27 -16.44 -0.84 11.44
N ASN A 28 -16.16 0.24 10.71
CA ASN A 28 -16.88 1.50 10.84
C ASN A 28 -18.24 1.47 10.10
N ASP A 29 -19.03 2.54 10.22
CA ASP A 29 -20.35 2.66 9.60
C ASP A 29 -20.33 2.64 8.06
N ASP A 30 -19.18 2.91 7.45
CA ASP A 30 -18.96 2.85 5.99
C ASP A 30 -18.39 1.50 5.52
N GLY A 31 -18.24 0.52 6.43
CA GLY A 31 -17.70 -0.80 6.13
C GLY A 31 -16.16 -0.90 6.18
N PHE A 32 -15.44 0.17 6.47
CA PHE A 32 -13.97 0.12 6.53
C PHE A 32 -13.46 -0.43 7.85
N PRO A 33 -12.39 -1.26 7.84
CA PRO A 33 -11.71 -1.68 9.06
C PRO A 33 -11.08 -0.49 9.80
N ILE A 34 -11.24 -0.47 11.11
CA ILE A 34 -10.64 0.53 12.01
C ILE A 34 -9.30 0.00 12.50
N PHE A 35 -8.21 0.55 11.98
CA PHE A 35 -6.86 0.10 12.33
C PHE A 35 -6.35 0.79 13.60
N ARG A 36 -5.58 0.04 14.39
CA ARG A 36 -4.92 0.58 15.58
C ARG A 36 -3.43 0.86 15.32
N PRO A 37 -2.82 1.87 15.95
CA PRO A 37 -1.43 2.27 15.68
C PRO A 37 -0.41 1.12 15.78
N GLU A 38 -0.62 0.17 16.69
CA GLU A 38 0.25 -0.98 16.88
C GLU A 38 0.24 -1.98 15.71
N MET A 39 -0.73 -1.89 14.79
CA MET A 39 -0.74 -2.70 13.57
C MET A 39 0.30 -2.22 12.54
N PHE A 40 0.74 -0.97 12.66
CA PHE A 40 1.59 -0.34 11.66
C PHE A 40 3.08 -0.56 11.91
N LEU A 41 3.84 -0.61 10.81
CA LEU A 41 5.29 -0.59 10.87
C LEU A 41 5.79 0.81 11.26
N THR A 42 6.71 0.87 12.22
CA THR A 42 7.26 2.14 12.73
C THR A 42 8.73 2.34 12.35
N GLU A 43 9.47 1.26 12.10
CA GLU A 43 10.88 1.28 11.73
C GLU A 43 11.07 1.39 10.20
N TRP A 44 12.15 2.05 9.77
CA TRP A 44 12.49 2.13 8.35
C TRP A 44 13.04 0.78 7.86
N PRO A 45 12.54 0.24 6.73
CA PRO A 45 13.15 -0.93 6.10
C PRO A 45 14.47 -0.56 5.41
N ASP A 46 15.32 -1.57 5.21
CA ASP A 46 16.51 -1.44 4.37
C ASP A 46 16.16 -1.65 2.89
N LEU A 47 15.11 -2.45 2.63
CA LEU A 47 14.68 -2.80 1.29
C LEU A 47 13.15 -2.80 1.18
N VAL A 48 12.64 -2.27 0.07
CA VAL A 48 11.25 -2.44 -0.37
C VAL A 48 11.26 -3.21 -1.68
N ILE A 49 10.58 -4.35 -1.75
CA ILE A 49 10.62 -5.23 -2.93
C ILE A 49 9.22 -5.70 -3.35
N PRO A 50 8.93 -5.80 -4.67
CA PRO A 50 7.68 -6.38 -5.13
C PRO A 50 7.52 -7.83 -4.68
N TYR A 51 6.32 -8.25 -4.29
CA TYR A 51 6.03 -9.63 -3.89
C TYR A 51 6.50 -10.66 -4.94
N SER A 52 6.35 -10.36 -6.23
CA SER A 52 6.81 -11.25 -7.31
C SER A 52 8.32 -11.49 -7.31
N GLN A 53 9.10 -10.60 -6.66
CA GLN A 53 10.56 -10.65 -6.54
C GLN A 53 11.05 -11.01 -5.14
N ARG A 54 10.15 -11.36 -4.21
CA ARG A 54 10.49 -11.65 -2.79
C ARG A 54 11.52 -12.77 -2.57
N LYS A 55 11.68 -13.67 -3.55
CA LYS A 55 12.67 -14.76 -3.52
C LYS A 55 13.97 -14.42 -4.25
N ASN A 56 14.15 -13.17 -4.66
CA ASN A 56 15.37 -12.72 -5.34
C ASN A 56 16.54 -12.66 -4.35
N GLY A 57 17.77 -12.96 -4.82
CA GLY A 57 18.97 -12.94 -3.99
C GLY A 57 19.34 -11.57 -3.40
N ARG A 58 18.71 -10.47 -3.84
CA ARG A 58 18.82 -9.15 -3.21
C ARG A 58 18.12 -9.07 -1.85
N VAL A 59 17.18 -9.98 -1.57
CA VAL A 59 16.55 -10.10 -0.26
C VAL A 59 17.49 -10.89 0.65
N VAL A 60 18.45 -10.20 1.25
CA VAL A 60 19.44 -10.79 2.15
C VAL A 60 18.87 -10.98 3.56
N ASP A 61 18.11 -10.00 4.03
CA ASP A 61 17.45 -10.02 5.35
C ASP A 61 15.96 -9.70 5.19
N LYS A 62 15.10 -10.70 5.42
CA LYS A 62 13.65 -10.52 5.31
C LYS A 62 13.09 -9.67 6.46
N GLU A 63 13.67 -9.75 7.66
CA GLU A 63 13.22 -8.99 8.84
C GLU A 63 13.50 -7.49 8.72
N LYS A 64 14.35 -7.08 7.76
CA LYS A 64 14.60 -5.69 7.35
C LYS A 64 14.05 -5.35 5.96
N THR A 65 13.25 -6.22 5.36
CA THR A 65 12.64 -6.04 4.03
C THR A 65 11.13 -5.89 4.14
N VAL A 66 10.58 -4.90 3.44
CA VAL A 66 9.13 -4.71 3.27
C VAL A 66 8.68 -5.20 1.89
N ILE A 67 7.55 -5.90 1.87
CA ILE A 67 6.87 -6.32 0.64
C ILE A 67 5.98 -5.20 0.11
N CYS A 68 6.07 -4.94 -1.19
CA CYS A 68 5.10 -4.11 -1.91
C CYS A 68 4.41 -4.88 -3.04
N PHE A 69 3.35 -4.31 -3.57
CA PHE A 69 2.57 -4.89 -4.67
C PHE A 69 2.68 -4.07 -5.96
N PHE A 70 3.91 -3.69 -6.27
CA PHE A 70 4.25 -2.98 -7.50
C PHE A 70 4.33 -3.96 -8.68
N ASP A 71 3.17 -4.44 -9.11
CA ASP A 71 3.03 -5.35 -10.26
C ASP A 71 1.71 -5.06 -10.98
N LYS A 72 1.50 -5.66 -12.16
CA LYS A 72 0.26 -5.50 -12.92
C LYS A 72 -0.92 -6.12 -12.16
N ASP A 73 -2.10 -5.49 -12.22
CA ASP A 73 -3.32 -5.92 -11.51
C ASP A 73 -3.66 -7.42 -11.64
N HIS A 74 -3.47 -8.02 -12.82
CA HIS A 74 -3.73 -9.46 -13.04
C HIS A 74 -2.88 -10.38 -12.14
N ARG A 75 -1.78 -9.88 -11.56
CA ARG A 75 -0.96 -10.56 -10.55
C ARG A 75 -1.33 -10.19 -9.12
N LEU A 76 -2.00 -9.05 -8.90
CA LEU A 76 -2.44 -8.58 -7.60
C LEU A 76 -3.74 -9.25 -7.16
N TYR A 77 -4.73 -9.34 -8.05
CA TYR A 77 -6.02 -9.98 -7.75
C TYR A 77 -5.89 -11.43 -7.21
N PRO A 78 -5.02 -12.31 -7.76
CA PRO A 78 -4.79 -13.63 -7.19
C PRO A 78 -4.16 -13.63 -5.79
N ARG A 79 -3.57 -12.51 -5.31
CA ARG A 79 -3.04 -12.38 -3.95
C ARG A 79 -4.15 -12.12 -2.94
N VAL A 80 -5.17 -11.36 -3.32
CA VAL A 80 -6.36 -11.16 -2.48
C VAL A 80 -7.01 -12.51 -2.16
N SER A 81 -7.23 -13.34 -3.17
CA SER A 81 -7.86 -14.66 -2.98
C SER A 81 -6.99 -15.72 -2.30
N LYS A 82 -5.70 -15.43 -2.12
CA LYS A 82 -4.73 -16.32 -1.46
C LYS A 82 -4.13 -15.70 -0.20
N VAL A 83 -4.73 -14.61 0.30
CA VAL A 83 -4.17 -13.85 1.42
C VAL A 83 -3.93 -14.73 2.63
N LEU A 84 -4.86 -15.65 2.94
CA LEU A 84 -4.72 -16.59 4.06
C LEU A 84 -3.62 -17.63 3.84
N ASP A 85 -3.50 -18.16 2.62
CA ASP A 85 -2.46 -19.12 2.25
C ASP A 85 -1.06 -18.50 2.35
N ASP A 86 -0.96 -17.20 2.07
CA ASP A 86 0.31 -16.46 2.03
C ASP A 86 0.72 -15.87 3.40
N ILE A 87 -0.10 -15.98 4.47
CA ILE A 87 0.21 -15.42 5.81
C ILE A 87 1.60 -15.84 6.31
N ALA A 88 1.93 -17.12 6.19
CA ALA A 88 3.22 -17.64 6.65
C ALA A 88 4.42 -17.09 5.85
N GLU A 89 4.21 -16.71 4.59
CA GLU A 89 5.23 -16.03 3.80
C GLU A 89 5.37 -14.57 4.27
N TYR A 90 4.25 -13.84 4.42
CA TYR A 90 4.27 -12.44 4.83
C TYR A 90 4.89 -12.24 6.22
N LYS A 91 4.67 -13.16 7.16
CA LYS A 91 5.25 -13.12 8.52
C LYS A 91 6.78 -13.13 8.58
N GLN A 92 7.43 -13.56 7.50
CA GLN A 92 8.91 -13.57 7.45
C GLN A 92 9.48 -12.17 7.17
N TYR A 93 8.65 -11.23 6.72
CA TYR A 93 9.10 -9.89 6.32
C TYR A 93 8.81 -8.85 7.40
N MET A 94 9.58 -7.76 7.39
CA MET A 94 9.42 -6.63 8.30
C MET A 94 8.00 -6.04 8.29
N GLY A 95 7.36 -6.05 7.12
CA GLY A 95 5.99 -5.59 6.95
C GLY A 95 5.54 -5.65 5.49
N VAL A 96 4.28 -5.30 5.28
CA VAL A 96 3.62 -5.35 3.97
C VAL A 96 2.92 -4.03 3.68
N ILE A 97 3.26 -3.42 2.54
CA ILE A 97 2.52 -2.29 1.97
C ILE A 97 1.22 -2.81 1.37
N GLY A 98 0.12 -2.07 1.59
CA GLY A 98 -1.19 -2.38 1.02
C GLY A 98 -1.16 -2.62 -0.48
N LEU A 99 -2.09 -3.43 -0.95
CA LEU A 99 -2.25 -3.70 -2.38
C LEU A 99 -2.39 -2.38 -3.15
N ASP A 100 -1.79 -2.37 -4.34
CA ASP A 100 -1.80 -1.24 -5.26
C ASP A 100 -2.68 -1.54 -6.48
N ILE A 101 -3.85 -2.17 -6.27
CA ILE A 101 -4.80 -2.45 -7.36
C ILE A 101 -5.19 -1.11 -7.99
N THR A 102 -5.10 -1.04 -9.32
CA THR A 102 -5.24 0.22 -10.04
C THR A 102 -6.65 0.77 -9.90
N ILE A 103 -6.74 2.03 -9.46
CA ILE A 103 -7.95 2.85 -9.45
C ILE A 103 -7.69 3.99 -10.43
N THR A 104 -8.54 4.16 -11.44
CA THR A 104 -8.43 5.22 -12.45
C THR A 104 -9.65 6.16 -12.39
N ASN A 105 -9.46 7.41 -12.82
CA ASN A 105 -10.47 8.46 -12.70
C ASN A 105 -11.70 8.25 -13.62
N ASP A 106 -11.59 7.36 -14.60
CA ASP A 106 -12.68 6.95 -15.50
C ASP A 106 -13.52 5.80 -14.94
N MET A 107 -13.16 5.25 -13.77
CA MET A 107 -14.00 4.30 -13.04
C MET A 107 -15.10 5.02 -12.25
N ASP A 108 -16.29 4.42 -12.20
CA ASP A 108 -17.38 4.88 -11.34
C ASP A 108 -16.92 4.98 -9.86
N GLU A 109 -17.40 5.99 -9.13
CA GLU A 109 -16.97 6.23 -7.75
C GLU A 109 -17.24 5.02 -6.83
N GLU A 110 -18.35 4.34 -7.04
CA GLU A 110 -18.72 3.10 -6.34
C GLU A 110 -17.68 2.00 -6.57
N TRP A 111 -17.16 1.89 -7.80
CA TRP A 111 -16.13 0.93 -8.13
C TRP A 111 -14.79 1.27 -7.47
N GLN A 112 -14.42 2.56 -7.48
CA GLN A 112 -13.23 3.03 -6.78
C GLN A 112 -13.32 2.73 -5.28
N ARG A 113 -14.49 2.95 -4.66
CA ARG A 113 -14.75 2.66 -3.24
C ARG A 113 -14.67 1.16 -2.94
N MET A 114 -15.22 0.31 -3.81
CA MET A 114 -15.15 -1.15 -3.64
C MET A 114 -13.71 -1.69 -3.72
N ILE A 115 -12.89 -1.21 -4.67
CA ILE A 115 -11.47 -1.60 -4.75
C ILE A 115 -10.72 -1.10 -3.52
N PHE A 116 -11.01 0.13 -3.07
CA PHE A 116 -10.38 0.69 -1.89
C PHE A 116 -10.72 -0.11 -0.62
N LEU A 117 -11.99 -0.48 -0.44
CA LEU A 117 -12.43 -1.39 0.62
C LEU A 117 -11.68 -2.72 0.54
N LEU A 118 -11.57 -3.32 -0.66
CA LEU A 118 -10.86 -4.58 -0.84
C LEU A 118 -9.38 -4.48 -0.42
N ASN A 119 -8.71 -3.38 -0.78
CA ASN A 119 -7.33 -3.13 -0.39
C ASN A 119 -7.19 -3.01 1.14
N GLN A 120 -8.15 -2.36 1.82
CA GLN A 120 -8.14 -2.26 3.27
C GLN A 120 -8.47 -3.59 3.97
N LEU A 121 -9.45 -4.35 3.48
CA LEU A 121 -9.78 -5.67 4.03
C LEU A 121 -8.58 -6.64 3.90
N PHE A 122 -7.86 -6.58 2.79
CA PHE A 122 -6.61 -7.31 2.64
C PHE A 122 -5.60 -6.95 3.75
N LEU A 123 -5.39 -5.65 4.01
CA LEU A 123 -4.50 -5.20 5.09
C LEU A 123 -4.99 -5.60 6.48
N ALA A 124 -6.30 -5.53 6.72
CA ALA A 124 -6.91 -5.96 7.97
C ALA A 124 -6.62 -7.44 8.25
N VAL A 125 -6.75 -8.31 7.24
CA VAL A 125 -6.39 -9.72 7.36
C VAL A 125 -4.92 -9.89 7.73
N LEU A 126 -4.01 -9.12 7.15
CA LEU A 126 -2.59 -9.19 7.52
C LEU A 126 -2.36 -8.73 8.98
N ALA A 127 -2.96 -7.59 9.35
CA ALA A 127 -2.80 -6.98 10.66
C ALA A 127 -3.29 -7.87 11.81
N VAL A 128 -4.50 -8.44 11.69
CA VAL A 128 -5.05 -9.35 12.72
C VAL A 128 -4.27 -10.66 12.84
N ASN A 129 -3.46 -10.99 11.84
CA ASN A 129 -2.54 -12.13 11.87
C ASN A 129 -1.14 -11.78 12.38
N GLY A 130 -0.93 -10.54 12.88
CA GLY A 130 0.32 -10.09 13.49
C GLY A 130 1.38 -9.61 12.50
N ILE A 131 1.01 -9.37 11.24
CA ILE A 131 1.92 -8.81 10.23
C ILE A 131 1.83 -7.29 10.31
N LYS A 132 2.98 -6.61 10.38
CA LYS A 132 3.02 -5.14 10.36
C LYS A 132 2.64 -4.62 8.98
N ILE A 133 1.75 -3.63 8.95
CA ILE A 133 1.20 -3.08 7.72
C ILE A 133 1.66 -1.63 7.47
N ILE A 134 1.61 -1.23 6.22
CA ILE A 134 1.83 0.15 5.75
C ILE A 134 0.69 0.48 4.76
N ILE A 135 0.00 1.61 4.97
CA ILE A 135 -1.05 2.04 4.03
C ILE A 135 -0.42 2.50 2.72
N ASN A 136 -1.02 2.15 1.59
CA ASN A 136 -0.70 2.75 0.30
C ASN A 136 -1.61 3.97 0.07
N SER A 137 -1.01 5.12 -0.26
CA SER A 137 -1.67 6.42 -0.48
C SER A 137 -2.39 6.55 -1.84
N ARG A 138 -2.72 5.44 -2.52
CA ARG A 138 -3.53 5.48 -3.75
C ARG A 138 -5.00 5.73 -3.41
N THR A 139 -5.57 6.76 -4.04
CA THR A 139 -6.98 7.17 -3.85
C THR A 139 -7.77 7.25 -5.14
N GLY A 140 -7.12 7.20 -6.31
CA GLY A 140 -7.79 7.50 -7.58
C GLY A 140 -8.31 8.94 -7.59
N GLY A 141 -9.59 9.11 -7.93
CA GLY A 141 -10.28 10.40 -7.93
C GLY A 141 -11.00 10.72 -6.61
N LEU A 142 -11.02 9.79 -5.65
CA LEU A 142 -11.76 9.95 -4.40
C LEU A 142 -11.04 10.85 -3.39
N ASP A 143 -11.81 11.47 -2.50
CA ASP A 143 -11.30 12.33 -1.45
C ASP A 143 -10.48 11.51 -0.40
N PRO A 144 -9.17 11.78 -0.24
CA PRO A 144 -8.34 11.08 0.74
C PRO A 144 -8.85 11.21 2.17
N THR A 145 -9.49 12.32 2.57
CA THR A 145 -9.92 12.49 3.96
C THR A 145 -11.05 11.53 4.33
N GLU A 146 -11.95 11.26 3.39
CA GLU A 146 -13.04 10.29 3.59
C GLU A 146 -12.51 8.85 3.55
N LEU A 147 -11.57 8.56 2.66
CA LEU A 147 -11.02 7.22 2.48
C LEU A 147 -10.16 6.77 3.66
N PHE A 148 -9.41 7.70 4.27
CA PHE A 148 -8.45 7.37 5.31
C PHE A 148 -8.91 7.74 6.72
N LYS A 149 -10.19 8.11 6.92
CA LYS A 149 -10.70 8.50 8.25
C LYS A 149 -10.59 7.41 9.33
N SER A 150 -10.54 6.14 8.93
CA SER A 150 -10.33 4.98 9.82
C SER A 150 -8.86 4.60 10.01
N ILE A 151 -7.93 5.36 9.43
CA ILE A 151 -6.50 5.17 9.59
C ILE A 151 -5.98 6.15 10.66
N PRO A 152 -5.25 5.68 11.68
CA PRO A 152 -4.67 6.56 12.68
C PRO A 152 -3.60 7.47 12.06
N SER A 153 -3.50 8.70 12.56
CA SER A 153 -2.44 9.63 12.17
C SER A 153 -1.07 9.21 12.73
N GLY A 154 0.00 9.79 12.18
CA GLY A 154 1.37 9.54 12.65
C GLY A 154 1.95 8.18 12.23
N ILE A 155 1.25 7.40 11.42
CA ILE A 155 1.71 6.09 10.93
C ILE A 155 2.61 6.21 9.69
N MET A 156 3.31 5.13 9.37
CA MET A 156 4.07 5.02 8.13
C MET A 156 3.12 4.76 6.96
N VAL A 157 3.23 5.59 5.92
CA VAL A 157 2.46 5.48 4.67
C VAL A 157 3.42 5.24 3.51
N ALA A 158 2.95 4.59 2.45
CA ALA A 158 3.70 4.38 1.21
C ALA A 158 3.04 5.06 0.01
N SER A 159 3.85 5.44 -0.98
CA SER A 159 3.40 5.99 -2.25
C SER A 159 4.26 5.48 -3.41
N GLY A 160 3.61 4.89 -4.41
CA GLY A 160 4.25 4.41 -5.63
C GLY A 160 4.15 5.44 -6.76
N PHE A 161 5.25 5.68 -7.48
CA PHE A 161 5.31 6.65 -8.59
C PHE A 161 5.31 6.00 -9.98
N LEU A 162 4.85 4.75 -10.10
CA LEU A 162 4.78 4.07 -11.40
C LEU A 162 3.58 4.51 -12.20
N GLY A 163 3.84 4.86 -13.45
CA GLY A 163 2.81 5.36 -14.35
C GLY A 163 2.34 6.78 -14.01
N CYS A 164 2.74 7.36 -12.88
CA CYS A 164 2.49 8.76 -12.59
C CYS A 164 3.31 9.65 -13.51
N ASP A 165 2.68 10.63 -14.12
CA ASP A 165 3.38 11.71 -14.79
C ASP A 165 4.27 12.46 -13.79
N LYS A 166 5.37 13.03 -14.29
CA LYS A 166 6.19 13.90 -13.43
C LYS A 166 5.40 15.16 -13.13
N ILE A 167 5.46 15.62 -11.89
CA ILE A 167 4.98 16.96 -11.61
C ILE A 167 5.89 17.93 -12.37
N THR A 168 5.28 18.81 -13.19
CA THR A 168 6.02 19.78 -14.02
C THR A 168 5.98 21.19 -13.46
N SER A 169 5.09 21.46 -12.49
CA SER A 169 4.92 22.77 -11.86
C SER A 169 5.03 22.70 -10.34
N GLU A 170 5.81 23.60 -9.73
CA GLU A 170 5.87 23.71 -8.27
C GLU A 170 4.52 24.17 -7.65
N SER A 171 3.63 24.76 -8.45
CA SER A 171 2.28 25.15 -8.03
C SER A 171 1.29 23.98 -7.97
N ASP A 172 1.64 22.84 -8.57
CA ASP A 172 0.83 21.63 -8.45
C ASP A 172 1.10 20.97 -7.09
N LEU A 173 0.19 21.25 -6.15
CA LEU A 173 0.25 20.74 -4.79
C LEU A 173 -0.64 19.51 -4.58
N THR A 174 -1.18 18.90 -5.65
CA THR A 174 -2.16 17.80 -5.54
C THR A 174 -1.59 16.62 -4.73
N TYR A 175 -0.36 16.20 -5.04
CA TYR A 175 0.30 15.12 -4.34
C TYR A 175 0.53 15.44 -2.85
N VAL A 176 1.15 16.59 -2.54
CA VAL A 176 1.43 16.96 -1.14
C VAL A 176 0.14 17.14 -0.34
N LYS A 177 -0.90 17.75 -0.90
CA LYS A 177 -2.20 17.86 -0.24
C LYS A 177 -2.78 16.50 0.12
N LYS A 178 -2.71 15.52 -0.80
CA LYS A 178 -3.14 14.15 -0.55
C LYS A 178 -2.34 13.50 0.58
N ILE A 179 -1.02 13.64 0.60
CA ILE A 179 -0.18 13.10 1.67
C ILE A 179 -0.49 13.78 3.01
N MET A 180 -0.67 15.10 3.02
CA MET A 180 -1.01 15.84 4.24
C MET A 180 -2.38 15.45 4.81
N ALA A 181 -3.34 15.04 3.97
CA ALA A 181 -4.63 14.53 4.44
C ALA A 181 -4.51 13.26 5.30
N LEU A 182 -3.46 12.45 5.10
CA LEU A 182 -3.17 11.27 5.91
C LEU A 182 -2.43 11.59 7.22
N LEU A 183 -1.83 12.78 7.34
CA LEU A 183 -0.98 13.18 8.46
C LEU A 183 0.05 12.09 8.85
N PRO A 184 0.89 11.61 7.91
CA PRO A 184 1.81 10.52 8.17
C PRO A 184 2.93 10.95 9.12
N GLY A 185 3.40 10.02 9.95
CA GLY A 185 4.65 10.21 10.70
C GLY A 185 5.88 9.93 9.84
N LYS A 186 5.73 9.06 8.83
CA LYS A 186 6.78 8.65 7.89
C LYS A 186 6.19 8.34 6.51
N LEU A 187 6.93 8.64 5.46
CA LEU A 187 6.53 8.35 4.08
C LEU A 187 7.59 7.52 3.34
N ILE A 188 7.20 6.31 2.93
CA ILE A 188 7.94 5.53 1.93
C ILE A 188 7.52 6.00 0.55
N ILE A 189 8.48 6.45 -0.25
CA ILE A 189 8.30 6.63 -1.69
C ILE A 189 9.00 5.47 -2.38
N TYR A 190 8.31 4.74 -3.25
CA TYR A 190 8.94 3.67 -4.03
C TYR A 190 8.78 3.91 -5.54
N GLY A 191 9.89 3.82 -6.26
CA GLY A 191 9.94 4.08 -7.70
C GLY A 191 11.00 5.09 -8.12
N LYS A 192 10.56 6.18 -8.75
CA LYS A 192 11.43 7.22 -9.30
C LYS A 192 11.52 8.42 -8.35
N HIS A 193 12.68 9.07 -8.35
CA HIS A 193 12.84 10.40 -7.79
C HIS A 193 12.02 11.43 -8.57
N ASP A 194 11.39 12.36 -7.85
CA ASP A 194 10.70 13.52 -8.37
C ASP A 194 11.10 14.75 -7.54
N ARG A 195 12.01 15.55 -8.08
CA ARG A 195 12.60 16.68 -7.35
C ARG A 195 11.56 17.73 -6.91
N ILE A 196 10.49 17.92 -7.68
CA ILE A 196 9.46 18.91 -7.33
C ILE A 196 8.68 18.40 -6.13
N THR A 197 8.21 17.15 -6.19
CA THR A 197 7.51 16.51 -5.08
C THR A 197 8.36 16.45 -3.82
N GLU A 198 9.62 16.02 -3.95
CA GLU A 198 10.59 15.93 -2.85
C GLU A 198 10.78 17.30 -2.17
N LYS A 199 11.01 18.37 -2.96
CA LYS A 199 11.12 19.74 -2.43
C LYS A 199 9.84 20.19 -1.71
N GLN A 200 8.66 19.85 -2.23
CA GLN A 200 7.39 20.19 -1.58
C GLN A 200 7.22 19.45 -0.26
N LEU A 201 7.60 18.16 -0.18
CA LEU A 201 7.59 17.37 1.05
C LEU A 201 8.55 17.93 2.09
N ASP A 202 9.78 18.29 1.69
CA ASP A 202 10.76 18.96 2.56
C ASP A 202 10.19 20.27 3.13
N THR A 203 9.51 21.05 2.29
CA THR A 203 8.94 22.35 2.66
C THR A 203 7.88 22.23 3.76
N VAL A 204 7.08 21.15 3.74
CA VAL A 204 6.04 20.90 4.74
C VAL A 204 6.52 19.99 5.88
N GLY A 205 7.79 19.55 5.86
CA GLY A 205 8.42 18.79 6.94
C GLY A 205 8.02 17.31 7.03
N ILE A 206 7.67 16.65 5.92
CA ILE A 206 7.42 15.20 5.93
C ILE A 206 8.74 14.42 5.99
N ASP A 207 8.89 13.51 6.96
CA ASP A 207 10.00 12.54 7.01
C ASP A 207 9.77 11.44 5.96
N TYR A 208 10.56 11.43 4.89
CA TYR A 208 10.40 10.47 3.79
C TYR A 208 11.72 9.78 3.38
N ARG A 209 11.59 8.60 2.78
CA ARG A 209 12.69 7.88 2.11
C ARG A 209 12.26 7.34 0.76
N VAL A 210 13.15 7.48 -0.23
CA VAL A 210 12.93 6.96 -1.59
C VAL A 210 13.63 5.61 -1.75
N TYR A 211 12.86 4.58 -2.11
CA TYR A 211 13.33 3.25 -2.45
C TYR A 211 13.21 3.04 -3.96
N LYS A 212 14.27 2.50 -4.57
CA LYS A 212 14.30 2.23 -6.00
C LYS A 212 13.36 1.09 -6.34
N ASP A 213 12.67 1.20 -7.49
CA ASP A 213 11.95 0.05 -8.04
C ASP A 213 12.91 -1.10 -8.41
N PHE A 214 12.37 -2.32 -8.51
CA PHE A 214 13.18 -3.49 -8.80
C PHE A 214 13.93 -3.41 -10.14
N HIS A 215 13.35 -2.76 -11.17
CA HIS A 215 14.02 -2.59 -12.45
C HIS A 215 15.28 -1.71 -12.33
N ARG A 216 15.23 -0.67 -11.51
CA ARG A 216 16.39 0.18 -11.18
C ARG A 216 17.42 -0.57 -10.34
N LEU A 217 16.96 -1.33 -9.33
CA LEU A 217 17.84 -2.19 -8.52
C LEU A 217 18.58 -3.24 -9.36
N CYS A 218 18.01 -3.68 -10.48
CA CYS A 218 18.66 -4.61 -11.40
C CYS A 218 19.73 -3.95 -12.28
N LYS A 219 19.60 -2.66 -12.59
CA LYS A 219 20.58 -1.90 -13.40
C LYS A 219 21.82 -1.53 -12.60
N GLU A 220 21.72 -1.52 -11.28
CA GLU A 220 22.86 -1.43 -10.36
C GLU A 220 23.54 -2.79 -10.32
N VAL A 221 24.34 -3.06 -11.35
CA VAL A 221 25.33 -4.12 -11.30
C VAL A 221 26.40 -3.66 -10.32
N HIS A 222 26.49 -4.32 -9.16
CA HIS A 222 27.71 -4.24 -8.37
C HIS A 222 28.83 -4.85 -9.21
N HIS A 223 29.69 -4.00 -9.76
CA HIS A 223 31.06 -4.40 -10.04
C HIS A 223 31.69 -4.73 -8.68
N GLY A 224 31.58 -6.00 -8.29
CA GLY A 224 32.53 -6.58 -7.35
C GLY A 224 33.89 -6.67 -7.99
#